data_AF-A0A660ZQW4-F1
#
_entry.id   AF-A0A660ZQW4-F1
#
_cell.length_a   1.000
_cell.length_b   1.000
_cell.length_c   1.000
_cell.angle_alpha   90.00
_cell.angle_beta   90.00
_cell.angle_gamma   90.00
#
_symmetry.space_group_name_H-M   'P 1'
#
loop_
_entity.id
_entity.type
_entity.pdbx_description
1 polymer ?
#
loop_
_entity_poly.entity_id
_entity_poly.type
_entity_poly.pdbx_seq_one_letter_code
_entity_poly.pdbx_strand_id
1 'polypeptide(L)'
;MDTLWEKVKKNLRDWYGTAYEKTDEIARIGKKKIEIVGINRAIEKRLSELGGRVYDLISSQNKPEEVAEDDKVKELVDKIRELEEQLKLKEREIETIKKETGEREREENQE
;
A
#
# COMPACT_ATOMS: atom_id res chain seq x y z
N MET A 1 -13.45 3.73 9.63
CA MET A 1 -12.16 3.10 9.31
C MET A 1 -12.10 3.03 7.79
N ASP A 2 -11.04 3.54 7.18
CA ASP A 2 -10.87 3.42 5.74
C ASP A 2 -10.64 1.95 5.37
N THR A 3 -11.31 1.48 4.32
CA THR A 3 -11.06 0.16 3.73
C THR A 3 -9.65 0.10 3.15
N LEU A 4 -9.10 -1.11 2.98
CA LEU A 4 -7.81 -1.29 2.29
C LEU A 4 -7.80 -0.56 0.93
N TRP A 5 -8.90 -0.69 0.18
CA TRP A 5 -9.04 -0.08 -1.13
C TRP A 5 -8.96 1.45 -1.10
N GLU A 6 -9.63 2.07 -0.12
CA GLU A 6 -9.57 3.53 0.07
C GLU A 6 -8.16 3.99 0.46
N LYS A 7 -7.46 3.23 1.30
CA LYS A 7 -6.06 3.51 1.67
C LYS A 7 -5.13 3.44 0.47
N VAL A 8 -5.25 2.39 -0.36
CA VAL A 8 -4.46 2.24 -1.59
C VAL A 8 -4.68 3.43 -2.53
N LYS A 9 -5.95 3.82 -2.77
CA LYS A 9 -6.27 5.00 -3.60
C LYS A 9 -5.69 6.29 -3.03
N LYS A 10 -5.84 6.49 -1.72
CA LYS A 10 -5.33 7.68 -1.03
C LYS A 10 -3.81 7.77 -1.18
N ASN A 11 -3.09 6.69 -0.91
CA ASN A 11 -1.64 6.63 -1.04
C ASN A 11 -1.17 6.94 -2.47
N LEU A 12 -1.88 6.44 -3.49
CA LEU A 12 -1.58 6.76 -4.90
C LEU A 12 -1.85 8.24 -5.23
N ARG A 13 -2.92 8.83 -4.69
CA ARG A 13 -3.25 10.26 -4.89
C ARG A 13 -2.25 11.17 -4.20
N ASP A 14 -1.92 10.88 -2.95
CA ASP A 14 -1.03 11.70 -2.11
C ASP A 14 0.40 11.76 -2.67
N TRP A 15 0.83 10.71 -3.38
CA TRP A 15 2.11 10.70 -4.11
C TRP A 15 2.19 11.80 -5.18
N TYR A 16 1.11 12.05 -5.93
CA TYR A 16 1.12 12.94 -7.09
C TYR A 16 1.27 14.41 -6.72
N GLY A 17 0.98 14.78 -5.46
CA GLY A 17 0.94 16.16 -4.99
C GLY A 17 2.23 16.69 -4.36
N THR A 18 3.31 15.91 -4.28
CA THR A 18 4.51 16.36 -3.56
C THR A 18 5.61 16.82 -4.53
N ALA A 19 5.81 18.13 -4.66
CA ALA A 19 7.03 18.71 -5.23
C ALA A 19 8.16 18.61 -4.20
N TYR A 20 9.36 18.22 -4.62
CA TYR A 20 10.48 17.95 -3.71
C TYR A 20 11.71 18.80 -4.02
N GLU A 21 12.28 19.42 -3.00
CA GLU A 21 13.62 20.02 -3.02
C GLU A 21 14.70 18.92 -2.85
N LYS A 22 15.91 19.15 -3.37
CA LYS A 22 16.98 18.14 -3.40
C LYS A 22 17.79 18.11 -2.08
N THR A 23 17.38 17.28 -1.12
CA THR A 23 18.20 16.87 0.04
C THR A 23 18.41 15.34 0.04
N ASP A 24 19.50 14.83 0.62
CA ASP A 24 19.81 13.37 0.69
C ASP A 24 18.69 12.58 1.39
N GLU A 25 18.04 13.20 2.38
CA GLU A 25 16.93 12.61 3.13
C GLU A 25 15.66 12.51 2.30
N ILE A 26 15.34 13.54 1.51
CA ILE A 26 14.24 13.49 0.55
C ILE A 26 14.50 12.43 -0.52
N ALA A 27 15.75 12.21 -0.93
CA ALA A 27 16.09 11.12 -1.84
C ALA A 27 15.80 9.73 -1.22
N ARG A 28 16.15 9.53 0.06
CA ARG A 28 15.85 8.29 0.80
C ARG A 28 14.34 8.07 0.96
N ILE A 29 13.60 9.11 1.34
CA ILE A 29 12.13 9.06 1.43
C ILE A 29 11.52 8.80 0.04
N GLY A 30 12.02 9.47 -1.00
CA GLY A 30 11.57 9.32 -2.38
C GLY A 30 11.70 7.88 -2.88
N LYS A 31 12.85 7.24 -2.62
CA LYS A 31 13.05 5.82 -2.95
C LYS A 31 12.00 4.93 -2.27
N LYS A 32 11.78 5.11 -0.96
CA LYS A 32 10.77 4.33 -0.21
C LYS A 32 9.34 4.60 -0.71
N LYS A 33 9.03 5.84 -1.12
CA LYS A 33 7.73 6.19 -1.72
C LYS A 33 7.51 5.48 -3.05
N ILE A 34 8.54 5.34 -3.90
CA ILE A 34 8.44 4.57 -5.14
C ILE A 34 8.13 3.09 -4.84
N GLU A 35 8.79 2.51 -3.82
CA GLU A 35 8.50 1.14 -3.36
C GLU A 35 7.03 1.01 -2.90
N ILE A 36 6.52 1.98 -2.13
CA ILE A 36 5.11 2.04 -1.71
C ILE A 36 4.15 2.12 -2.90
N VAL A 37 4.45 2.93 -3.93
CA VAL A 37 3.63 2.99 -5.15
C VAL A 37 3.62 1.63 -5.86
N GLY A 38 4.76 0.94 -5.91
CA GLY A 38 4.85 -0.42 -6.44
C GLY A 38 3.96 -1.40 -5.69
N ILE A 39 4.01 -1.40 -4.37
CA ILE A 39 3.19 -2.28 -3.51
C ILE A 39 1.70 -1.95 -3.67
N ASN A 40 1.31 -0.67 -3.65
CA ASN A 40 -0.08 -0.24 -3.84
C ASN A 40 -0.65 -0.71 -5.18
N ARG A 41 0.12 -0.60 -6.28
CA ARG A 41 -0.28 -1.12 -7.60
C ARG A 41 -0.41 -2.64 -7.61
N ALA A 42 0.47 -3.35 -6.88
CA ALA A 42 0.36 -4.79 -6.75
C ALA A 42 -0.93 -5.18 -6.00
N ILE A 43 -1.27 -4.50 -4.90
CA ILE A 43 -2.52 -4.70 -4.16
C ILE A 43 -3.73 -4.43 -5.07
N GLU A 44 -3.75 -3.30 -5.78
CA GLU A 44 -4.82 -2.94 -6.71
C GLU A 44 -5.06 -4.03 -7.78
N LYS A 45 -3.96 -4.55 -8.36
CA LYS A 45 -4.05 -5.65 -9.33
C LYS A 45 -4.65 -6.91 -8.70
N ARG A 46 -4.21 -7.31 -7.51
CA ARG A 46 -4.73 -8.51 -6.83
C ARG A 46 -6.18 -8.36 -6.39
N LEU A 47 -6.59 -7.18 -5.92
CA LEU A 47 -7.99 -6.87 -5.63
C LEU A 47 -8.87 -6.97 -6.89
N SER A 48 -8.36 -6.50 -8.03
CA SER A 48 -9.06 -6.61 -9.31
C SER A 48 -9.20 -8.07 -9.76
N GLU A 49 -8.13 -8.88 -9.63
CA GLU A 49 -8.15 -10.32 -9.90
C GLU A 49 -9.12 -11.07 -8.98
N LEU A 50 -9.14 -10.71 -7.68
CA LEU A 50 -10.05 -11.28 -6.69
C LEU A 50 -11.50 -10.95 -7.02
N GLY A 51 -11.80 -9.68 -7.28
CA GLY A 51 -13.14 -9.24 -7.66
C GLY A 51 -13.63 -9.94 -8.92
N GLY A 52 -12.76 -10.08 -9.94
CA GLY A 52 -13.07 -10.84 -11.15
C GLY A 52 -13.39 -12.30 -10.87
N ARG A 53 -12.57 -12.99 -10.06
CA ARG A 53 -12.81 -14.39 -9.69
C ARG A 53 -14.12 -14.57 -8.93
N VAL A 54 -14.38 -13.71 -7.94
CA VAL A 54 -15.62 -13.74 -7.15
C VAL A 54 -16.83 -13.48 -8.06
N TYR A 55 -16.74 -12.50 -8.96
CA TYR A 55 -17.80 -12.20 -9.92
C TYR A 55 -18.09 -13.39 -10.85
N ASP A 56 -17.06 -14.05 -11.39
CA ASP A 56 -17.22 -15.22 -12.26
C ASP A 56 -17.91 -16.39 -11.52
N LEU A 57 -17.55 -16.62 -10.25
CA LEU A 57 -18.14 -17.68 -9.42
C LEU A 57 -19.63 -17.41 -9.15
N ILE A 58 -19.99 -16.17 -8.83
CA ILE A 58 -21.36 -15.78 -8.50
C ILE A 58 -22.23 -15.68 -9.77
N SER A 59 -21.77 -14.96 -10.78
CA SER A 59 -22.59 -14.57 -11.93
C SER A 59 -22.54 -15.57 -13.08
N SER A 60 -21.37 -16.13 -13.39
CA SER A 60 -21.21 -17.03 -14.54
C SER A 60 -21.39 -18.50 -14.18
N GLN A 61 -20.93 -18.89 -12.99
CA GLN A 61 -20.99 -20.28 -12.53
C GLN A 61 -22.15 -20.54 -11.56
N ASN A 62 -22.85 -19.49 -11.10
CA ASN A 62 -23.98 -19.57 -10.16
C ASN A 62 -23.68 -20.41 -8.90
N LYS A 63 -22.46 -20.25 -8.37
CA LYS A 63 -21.91 -20.95 -7.20
C LYS A 63 -21.44 -19.95 -6.12
N PRO A 64 -22.34 -19.11 -5.56
CA PRO A 64 -21.96 -18.13 -4.55
C PRO A 64 -21.42 -18.77 -3.25
N GLU A 65 -21.87 -19.97 -2.90
CA GLU A 65 -21.42 -20.73 -1.73
C GLU A 65 -19.97 -21.22 -1.83
N GLU A 66 -19.44 -21.41 -3.05
CA GLU A 66 -18.08 -21.93 -3.25
C GLU A 66 -16.99 -20.84 -3.18
N VAL A 67 -17.37 -19.56 -3.12
CA VAL A 67 -16.41 -18.43 -3.13
C VAL A 67 -15.36 -18.53 -2.03
N ALA A 68 -15.77 -18.92 -0.82
CA ALA A 68 -14.86 -19.04 0.31
C ALA A 68 -13.97 -20.30 0.21
N GLU A 69 -14.39 -21.29 -0.56
CA GLU A 69 -13.68 -22.57 -0.71
C GLU A 69 -12.73 -22.57 -1.91
N ASP A 70 -12.95 -21.69 -2.89
CA ASP A 70 -12.14 -21.54 -4.09
C ASP A 70 -10.66 -21.27 -3.75
N ASP A 71 -9.79 -22.17 -4.19
CA ASP A 71 -8.35 -22.10 -3.91
C ASP A 71 -7.73 -20.80 -4.44
N LYS A 72 -8.21 -20.31 -5.59
CA LYS A 72 -7.71 -19.07 -6.20
C LYS A 72 -8.14 -17.84 -5.40
N VAL A 73 -9.36 -17.82 -4.86
CA VAL A 73 -9.80 -16.78 -3.91
C VAL A 73 -8.91 -16.77 -2.68
N LYS A 74 -8.67 -17.93 -2.05
CA LYS A 74 -7.79 -18.05 -0.87
C LYS A 74 -6.37 -17.54 -1.16
N GLU A 75 -5.78 -18.00 -2.26
CA GLU A 75 -4.43 -17.58 -2.68
C GLU A 75 -4.35 -16.06 -2.91
N LEU A 76 -5.36 -15.46 -3.55
CA LEU A 76 -5.41 -14.02 -3.77
C LEU A 76 -5.54 -13.24 -2.47
N VAL A 77 -6.36 -13.71 -1.53
CA VAL A 77 -6.51 -13.10 -0.20
C VAL A 77 -5.19 -13.15 0.57
N ASP A 78 -4.50 -14.28 0.59
CA ASP A 78 -3.22 -14.42 1.30
C ASP A 78 -2.14 -13.52 0.70
N LYS A 79 -2.05 -13.44 -0.63
CA LYS A 79 -1.15 -12.50 -1.33
C LYS A 79 -1.46 -11.05 -1.02
N ILE A 80 -2.74 -10.68 -0.92
CA ILE A 80 -3.14 -9.32 -0.56
C ILE A 80 -2.68 -9.01 0.88
N ARG A 81 -2.89 -9.93 1.82
CA ARG A 81 -2.46 -9.77 3.22
C ARG A 81 -0.95 -9.60 3.34
N GLU A 82 -0.17 -10.39 2.60
CA GLU A 82 1.28 -10.25 2.58
C GLU A 82 1.72 -8.87 2.06
N LEU A 83 1.10 -8.40 0.98
CA LEU A 83 1.38 -7.07 0.43
C LEU A 83 0.94 -5.95 1.38
N GLU A 84 -0.16 -6.11 2.12
CA GLU A 84 -0.59 -5.18 3.16
C GLU A 84 0.43 -5.08 4.29
N GLU A 85 0.99 -6.19 4.75
CA GLU A 85 2.04 -6.20 5.77
C GLU A 85 3.30 -5.50 5.27
N GLN A 86 3.73 -5.79 4.04
CA GLN A 86 4.86 -5.11 3.40
C GLN A 86 4.62 -3.60 3.29
N LEU A 87 3.41 -3.18 2.88
CA LEU A 87 3.04 -1.76 2.81
C LEU A 87 3.17 -1.10 4.18
N LYS A 88 2.62 -1.72 5.23
CA LYS A 88 2.64 -1.20 6.60
C LYS A 88 4.06 -1.09 7.16
N LEU A 89 4.98 -1.97 6.77
CA LEU A 89 6.38 -1.88 7.15
C LEU A 89 7.05 -0.68 6.46
N LYS A 90 6.84 -0.52 5.14
CA LYS A 90 7.41 0.59 4.37
C LYS A 90 6.91 1.95 4.82
N GLU A 91 5.63 2.06 5.19
CA GLU A 91 5.06 3.29 5.76
C GLU A 91 5.73 3.65 7.09
N ARG A 92 5.96 2.67 7.98
CA ARG A 92 6.69 2.89 9.25
C ARG A 92 8.12 3.33 9.05
N GLU A 93 8.82 2.80 8.04
CA GLU A 93 10.18 3.22 7.70
C GLU A 93 10.22 4.71 7.31
N ILE A 94 9.24 5.20 6.54
CA ILE A 94 9.14 6.63 6.20
C ILE A 94 8.84 7.47 7.44
N GLU A 95 7.94 7.01 8.30
CA GLU A 95 7.62 7.72 9.55
C GLU A 95 8.82 7.84 10.47
N THR A 96 9.66 6.80 10.55
CA THR A 96 10.89 6.80 11.33
C THR A 96 11.88 7.84 10.81
N ILE A 97 12.13 7.86 9.48
CA ILE A 97 13.02 8.87 8.87
C ILE A 97 12.50 10.29 9.14
N LYS A 98 11.19 10.51 9.03
CA LYS A 98 10.59 11.83 9.30
C LYS A 98 10.76 12.28 10.76
N LYS A 99 10.69 11.36 11.71
CA LYS A 99 10.89 11.67 13.14
C LYS A 99 12.34 12.02 13.42
N GLU A 100 13.28 11.23 12.92
CA GLU A 100 14.73 11.50 13.05
C GLU A 100 15.11 12.89 12.50
N THR A 101 14.57 13.27 11.34
CA THR A 101 14.80 14.60 10.76
C THR A 101 14.19 15.72 11.62
N GLY A 102 12.95 15.55 12.05
CA GLY A 102 12.26 16.57 12.88
C GLY A 102 12.85 16.73 14.29
N GLU A 103 13.57 15.72 14.79
CA GLU A 103 14.33 15.80 16.04
C GLU A 103 15.65 16.55 15.85
N ARG A 104 16.42 16.27 14.78
CA ARG A 104 17.66 17.02 14.46
C ARG A 104 17.40 18.51 14.23
N GLU A 105 16.35 18.86 13.48
CA GLU A 105 15.99 20.26 13.22
C GLU A 105 15.63 21.03 14.51
N ARG A 106 15.15 20.34 15.55
CA ARG A 106 14.83 20.96 16.84
C ARG A 106 16.04 21.14 17.73
N GLU A 107 17.02 20.23 17.64
CA GLU A 107 18.30 20.33 18.35
C GLU A 107 19.15 21.47 17.75
N GLU A 108 19.23 21.57 16.42
CA GLU A 108 19.99 22.65 15.74
C GLU A 108 19.40 24.05 15.94
N ASN A 109 18.08 24.18 16.19
CA ASN A 109 17.44 25.47 16.46
C ASN A 109 17.46 25.88 17.95
N GLN A 110 18.03 25.05 18.83
CA GLN A 110 18.19 25.34 20.26
C GLN A 110 19.64 25.69 20.67
N GLU A 111 20.60 25.61 19.75
CA GLU A 111 21.97 26.15 19.88
C GLU A 111 22.09 27.56 19.27
#